data_AF-A0A369M5I9-F1
#
_entry.id   AF-A0A369M5I9-F1
#
_cell.length_a   1.000
_cell.length_b   1.000
_cell.length_c   1.000
_cell.angle_alpha   90.00
_cell.angle_beta   90.00
_cell.angle_gamma   90.00
#
_symmetry.space_group_name_H-M   'P 1'
#
loop_
_entity.id
_entity.type
_entity.pdbx_description
1 polymer ?
#
loop_
_entity_poly.entity_id
_entity_poly.type
_entity_poly.pdbx_seq_one_letter_code
_entity_poly.pdbx_strand_id
1 'polypeptide(L)'
;MGDALTHGVLIPGVEVGEGFAYGVNYAIMTSGLLALFAADFTRFARRERDLVPISLVGSLFAVVTYLFGALITYFGFEQSVAYFSTMGYDAAGAAHAAITNPGVSLVLAAGGVGLAIICLSQMKVETSNSIGGANAVSNLFDSLFGVKLSWPAAVVVANAIGLLFILGGILDQVNAFMSFGSILTISWCVLLVTDYYLVRGPLRIGSRGLLLDEAESVNWRGVATIAAVSAVNGVLYATGAVAVPFVTTAPMTAALYVGLSWLARDRVRAREAARRAAAGARDAEAPAAVDAAPCDEDAAAAPE
;
A
#
# COMPACT_ATOMS: atom_id res chain seq x y z
N MET A 1 -11.51 -31.71 -6.92
CA MET A 1 -10.64 -31.52 -5.71
C MET A 1 -9.16 -31.73 -6.03
N GLY A 2 -8.77 -32.75 -6.81
CA GLY A 2 -7.36 -32.97 -7.21
C GLY A 2 -6.77 -31.86 -8.08
N ASP A 3 -7.49 -31.38 -9.11
CA ASP A 3 -6.93 -30.42 -10.07
C ASP A 3 -6.63 -29.03 -9.50
N ALA A 4 -7.41 -28.57 -8.51
CA ALA A 4 -7.16 -27.30 -7.82
C ALA A 4 -5.89 -27.32 -6.95
N LEU A 5 -5.46 -28.52 -6.51
CA LEU A 5 -4.25 -28.72 -5.70
C LEU A 5 -3.01 -29.02 -6.55
N THR A 6 -3.18 -29.45 -7.81
CA THR A 6 -2.07 -29.85 -8.68
C THR A 6 -1.75 -28.86 -9.80
N HIS A 7 -2.70 -28.01 -10.23
CA HIS A 7 -2.52 -27.11 -11.38
C HIS A 7 -2.54 -25.61 -11.04
N GLY A 8 -2.84 -25.24 -9.79
CA GLY A 8 -3.14 -23.85 -9.43
C GLY A 8 -4.45 -23.38 -10.09
N VAL A 9 -4.94 -22.19 -9.72
CA VAL A 9 -6.10 -21.58 -10.38
C VAL A 9 -5.69 -21.22 -11.81
N LEU A 10 -5.88 -22.14 -12.75
CA LEU A 10 -5.70 -21.91 -14.17
C LEU A 10 -6.75 -20.89 -14.61
N ILE A 11 -6.30 -19.69 -14.99
CA ILE A 11 -7.14 -18.75 -15.72
C ILE A 11 -7.43 -19.40 -17.08
N PRO A 12 -8.70 -19.71 -17.41
CA PRO A 12 -9.03 -20.33 -18.69
C PRO A 12 -8.51 -19.47 -19.85
N GLY A 13 -7.75 -20.08 -20.77
CA GLY A 13 -7.19 -19.40 -21.94
C GLY A 13 -5.84 -18.72 -21.73
N VAL A 14 -5.19 -18.88 -20.58
CA VAL A 14 -3.84 -18.34 -20.30
C VAL A 14 -2.84 -19.48 -20.16
N GLU A 15 -1.65 -19.35 -20.75
CA GLU A 15 -0.58 -20.34 -20.58
C GLU A 15 -0.17 -20.45 -19.10
N VAL A 16 0.23 -21.65 -18.66
CA VAL A 16 0.57 -21.93 -17.26
C VAL A 16 1.62 -20.96 -16.70
N GLY A 17 2.62 -20.59 -17.51
CA GLY A 17 3.67 -19.65 -17.13
C GLY A 17 3.17 -18.21 -16.93
N GLU A 18 2.26 -17.75 -17.79
CA GLU A 18 1.64 -16.42 -17.66
C GLU A 18 0.67 -16.38 -16.47
N GLY A 19 -0.13 -17.43 -16.28
CA GLY A 19 -1.04 -17.56 -15.13
C GLY A 19 -0.28 -17.53 -13.80
N PHE A 20 0.88 -18.20 -13.73
CA PHE A 20 1.77 -18.11 -12.58
C PHE A 20 2.29 -16.67 -12.37
N ALA A 21 2.75 -16.00 -13.43
CA ALA A 21 3.26 -14.64 -13.33
C ALA A 21 2.20 -13.65 -12.83
N TYR A 22 0.96 -13.75 -13.33
CA TYR A 22 -0.16 -12.94 -12.85
C TYR A 22 -0.48 -13.21 -11.38
N GLY A 23 -0.56 -14.48 -10.99
CA GLY A 23 -0.81 -14.85 -9.59
C GLY A 23 0.24 -14.28 -8.63
N VAL A 24 1.51 -14.36 -9.02
CA VAL A 24 2.62 -13.81 -8.22
C VAL A 24 2.55 -12.28 -8.17
N ASN A 25 2.36 -11.60 -9.31
CA ASN A 25 2.28 -10.14 -9.34
C ASN A 25 1.11 -9.62 -8.49
N TYR A 26 -0.03 -10.30 -8.52
CA TYR A 26 -1.22 -9.93 -7.74
C TYR A 26 -0.96 -10.13 -6.24
N ALA A 27 -0.36 -11.26 -5.85
CA ALA A 27 -0.02 -11.54 -4.45
C ALA A 27 0.97 -10.52 -3.87
N ILE A 28 1.97 -10.12 -4.66
CA ILE A 28 2.99 -9.14 -4.27
C ILE A 28 2.39 -7.75 -4.17
N MET A 29 1.58 -7.35 -5.15
CA MET A 29 0.89 -6.06 -5.10
C MET A 29 0.06 -5.96 -3.83
N THR A 30 -0.75 -6.97 -3.51
CA THR A 30 -1.57 -6.92 -2.30
C THR A 30 -0.74 -6.93 -1.04
N SER A 31 0.31 -7.75 -0.97
CA SER A 31 1.18 -7.77 0.20
C SER A 31 1.83 -6.40 0.45
N GLY A 32 2.21 -5.70 -0.62
CA GLY A 32 2.67 -4.32 -0.55
C GLY A 32 1.59 -3.34 -0.06
N LEU A 33 0.35 -3.46 -0.54
CA LEU A 33 -0.78 -2.66 -0.04
C LEU A 33 -1.11 -2.94 1.43
N LEU A 34 -1.07 -4.20 1.86
CA LEU A 34 -1.24 -4.57 3.26
C LEU A 34 -0.15 -3.99 4.14
N ALA A 35 1.10 -3.96 3.66
CA ALA A 35 2.20 -3.31 4.37
C ALA A 35 2.01 -1.79 4.49
N LEU A 36 1.51 -1.13 3.44
CA LEU A 36 1.14 0.29 3.45
C LEU A 36 0.04 0.57 4.48
N PHE A 37 -1.06 -0.20 4.43
CA PHE A 37 -2.15 -0.05 5.40
C PHE A 37 -1.71 -0.36 6.82
N ALA A 38 -0.91 -1.41 7.03
CA ALA A 38 -0.36 -1.72 8.33
C ALA A 38 0.46 -0.55 8.86
N ALA A 39 1.36 0.02 8.04
CA ALA A 39 2.12 1.21 8.41
C ALA A 39 1.22 2.39 8.79
N ASP A 40 0.17 2.67 8.01
CA ASP A 40 -0.79 3.73 8.33
C ASP A 40 -1.53 3.49 9.65
N PHE A 41 -1.98 2.26 9.90
CA PHE A 41 -2.71 1.91 11.12
C PHE A 41 -1.79 1.80 12.34
N THR A 42 -0.48 1.61 12.18
CA THR A 42 0.46 1.60 13.30
C THR A 42 0.51 2.93 14.05
N ARG A 43 0.07 4.05 13.44
CA ARG A 43 -0.09 5.34 14.14
C ARG A 43 -1.07 5.28 15.32
N PHE A 44 -1.96 4.29 15.32
CA PHE A 44 -2.93 4.07 16.40
C PHE A 44 -2.44 3.11 17.47
N ALA A 45 -1.26 2.49 17.29
CA ALA A 45 -0.67 1.63 18.30
C ALA A 45 -0.22 2.47 19.50
N ARG A 46 -0.74 2.14 20.69
CA ARG A 46 -0.38 2.83 21.95
C ARG A 46 0.97 2.38 22.49
N ARG A 47 1.39 1.16 22.17
CA ARG A 47 2.65 0.56 22.64
C ARG A 47 3.35 -0.16 21.49
N GLU A 48 4.68 -0.17 21.50
CA GLU A 48 5.49 -0.87 20.49
C GLU A 48 5.16 -2.38 20.42
N ARG A 49 4.83 -3.00 21.55
CA ARG A 49 4.43 -4.42 21.60
C ARG A 49 3.13 -4.73 20.87
N ASP A 50 2.28 -3.72 20.63
CA ASP A 50 0.99 -3.88 19.97
C ASP A 50 1.14 -3.91 18.43
N LEU A 51 2.30 -3.49 17.90
CA LEU A 51 2.59 -3.46 16.46
C LEU A 51 2.53 -4.85 15.82
N VAL A 52 3.17 -5.84 16.46
CA VAL A 52 3.25 -7.22 15.93
C VAL A 52 1.88 -7.89 15.88
N PRO A 53 1.06 -7.88 16.96
CA PRO A 53 -0.31 -8.38 16.91
C PRO A 53 -1.18 -7.70 15.85
N ILE A 54 -1.13 -6.37 15.72
CA ILE A 54 -1.92 -5.62 14.73
C ILE A 54 -1.57 -6.08 13.31
N SER A 55 -0.28 -6.18 12.99
CA SER A 55 0.18 -6.63 11.67
C SER A 55 -0.19 -8.09 11.39
N LEU A 56 -0.07 -8.98 12.38
CA LEU A 56 -0.38 -10.40 12.22
C LEU A 56 -1.88 -10.63 12.01
N VAL A 57 -2.73 -9.97 12.79
CA VAL A 57 -4.18 -10.08 12.66
C VAL A 57 -4.62 -9.56 11.30
N GLY A 58 -4.14 -8.40 10.86
CA GLY A 58 -4.44 -7.87 9.53
C GLY A 58 -4.04 -8.82 8.40
N SER A 59 -2.83 -9.39 8.48
CA SER A 59 -2.34 -10.34 7.48
C SER A 59 -3.14 -11.65 7.46
N LEU A 60 -3.49 -12.18 8.64
CA LEU A 60 -4.30 -13.39 8.76
C LEU A 60 -5.69 -13.20 8.14
N PHE A 61 -6.37 -12.11 8.48
CA PHE A 61 -7.69 -11.81 7.92
C PHE A 61 -7.62 -11.60 6.40
N ALA A 62 -6.54 -10.99 5.88
CA ALA A 62 -6.35 -10.87 4.44
C ALA A 62 -6.22 -12.24 3.75
N VAL A 63 -5.45 -13.17 4.32
CA VAL A 63 -5.35 -14.55 3.80
C VAL A 63 -6.72 -15.24 3.84
N VAL A 64 -7.46 -15.10 4.93
CA VAL A 64 -8.81 -15.65 5.06
C VAL A 64 -9.73 -15.08 3.98
N THR A 65 -9.73 -13.76 3.77
CA THR A 65 -10.52 -13.10 2.71
C THR A 65 -10.14 -13.61 1.32
N TYR A 66 -8.85 -13.82 1.05
CA TYR A 66 -8.39 -14.39 -0.21
C TYR A 66 -8.89 -15.80 -0.45
N LEU A 67 -8.81 -16.66 0.57
CA LEU A 67 -9.28 -18.04 0.48
C LEU A 67 -10.79 -18.08 0.20
N PHE A 68 -11.58 -17.31 0.94
CA PHE A 68 -13.03 -17.24 0.70
C PHE A 68 -13.37 -16.62 -0.67
N GLY A 69 -12.67 -15.56 -1.09
CA GLY A 69 -12.85 -14.95 -2.40
C GLY A 69 -12.56 -15.93 -3.54
N ALA A 70 -11.45 -16.66 -3.46
CA ALA A 70 -11.09 -17.70 -4.42
C ALA A 70 -12.13 -18.83 -4.43
N LEU A 71 -12.62 -19.25 -3.27
CA LEU A 71 -13.64 -20.30 -3.15
C LEU A 71 -14.97 -19.89 -3.78
N ILE A 72 -15.44 -18.67 -3.50
CA ILE A 72 -16.66 -18.11 -4.08
C ILE A 72 -16.53 -17.99 -5.59
N THR A 73 -15.37 -17.54 -6.08
CA THR A 73 -15.10 -17.41 -7.52
C THR A 73 -15.09 -18.78 -8.18
N TYR A 74 -14.38 -19.76 -7.60
CA TYR A 74 -14.28 -21.12 -8.15
C TYR A 74 -15.64 -21.81 -8.25
N PHE A 75 -16.43 -21.80 -7.17
CA PHE A 75 -17.74 -22.46 -7.18
C PHE A 75 -18.81 -21.69 -7.96
N GLY A 76 -18.71 -20.36 -8.02
CA GLY A 76 -19.63 -19.53 -8.79
C GLY A 76 -19.23 -19.34 -10.25
N PHE A 77 -18.09 -19.88 -10.69
CA PHE A 77 -17.51 -19.58 -12.01
C PHE A 77 -18.46 -19.93 -13.15
N GLU A 78 -18.97 -21.17 -13.20
CA GLU A 78 -19.87 -21.61 -14.28
C GLU A 78 -21.14 -20.78 -14.35
N GLN A 79 -21.72 -20.45 -13.19
CA GLN A 79 -22.94 -19.65 -13.10
C GLN A 79 -22.70 -18.21 -13.57
N SER A 80 -21.56 -17.62 -13.19
CA SER A 80 -21.15 -16.29 -13.62
C SER A 80 -20.84 -16.24 -15.11
N VAL A 81 -20.18 -17.25 -15.67
CA VAL A 81 -19.95 -17.35 -17.13
C VAL A 81 -21.26 -17.43 -17.89
N ALA A 82 -22.20 -18.26 -17.43
CA ALA A 82 -23.52 -18.35 -18.05
C ALA A 82 -24.25 -17.00 -18.02
N TYR A 83 -24.18 -16.29 -16.89
CA TYR A 83 -24.77 -14.96 -16.75
C TYR A 83 -24.16 -13.91 -17.69
N PHE A 84 -22.84 -13.86 -17.85
CA PHE A 84 -22.22 -12.94 -18.80
C PHE A 84 -22.46 -13.36 -20.26
N SER A 85 -22.56 -14.66 -20.55
CA SER A 85 -22.91 -15.14 -21.89
C SER A 85 -24.31 -14.68 -22.30
N THR A 86 -25.28 -14.62 -21.38
CA THR A 86 -26.63 -14.09 -21.70
C THR A 86 -26.64 -12.58 -21.93
N MET A 87 -25.61 -11.84 -21.50
CA MET A 87 -25.42 -10.42 -21.83
C MET A 87 -24.77 -10.19 -23.21
N GLY A 88 -24.46 -11.25 -23.95
CA GLY A 88 -23.87 -11.15 -25.29
C GLY A 88 -22.35 -11.10 -25.32
N TYR A 89 -21.68 -11.45 -24.20
CA TYR A 89 -20.24 -11.70 -24.23
C TYR A 89 -19.93 -12.99 -25.01
N ASP A 90 -18.80 -13.01 -25.70
CA ASP A 90 -18.25 -14.24 -26.27
C ASP A 90 -17.72 -15.16 -25.16
N ALA A 91 -17.43 -16.42 -25.48
CA ALA A 91 -17.03 -17.41 -24.46
C ALA A 91 -15.78 -16.99 -23.66
N ALA A 92 -14.82 -16.35 -24.33
CA ALA A 92 -13.61 -15.84 -23.69
C ALA A 92 -13.89 -14.60 -22.83
N GLY A 93 -14.67 -13.64 -23.33
CA GLY A 93 -15.07 -12.44 -22.59
C GLY A 93 -15.94 -12.76 -21.38
N ALA A 94 -16.84 -13.74 -21.48
CA ALA A 94 -17.67 -14.19 -20.36
C ALA A 94 -16.83 -14.86 -19.25
N ALA A 95 -15.86 -15.68 -19.63
CA ALA A 95 -14.89 -16.27 -18.70
C ALA A 95 -14.04 -15.19 -18.01
N HIS A 96 -13.55 -14.21 -18.77
CA HIS A 96 -12.78 -13.10 -18.22
C HIS A 96 -13.61 -12.27 -17.24
N ALA A 97 -14.82 -11.87 -17.64
CA ALA A 97 -15.74 -11.09 -16.82
C ALA A 97 -16.13 -11.81 -15.51
N ALA A 98 -16.30 -13.14 -15.56
CA ALA A 98 -16.58 -13.96 -14.38
C ALA A 98 -15.43 -13.97 -13.37
N ILE A 99 -14.17 -13.92 -13.84
CA ILE A 99 -12.97 -13.89 -12.99
C ILE A 99 -12.75 -12.51 -12.39
N THR A 100 -12.94 -11.46 -13.18
CA THR A 100 -12.72 -10.07 -12.73
C THR A 100 -13.84 -9.53 -11.85
N ASN A 101 -15.04 -10.15 -11.88
CA ASN A 101 -16.20 -9.71 -11.11
C ASN A 101 -16.70 -10.79 -10.14
N PRO A 102 -15.89 -11.20 -9.14
CA PRO A 102 -16.24 -12.30 -8.24
C PRO A 102 -17.48 -12.02 -7.38
N GLY A 103 -17.86 -10.74 -7.22
CA GLY A 103 -19.09 -10.36 -6.51
C GLY A 103 -20.36 -10.86 -7.19
N VAL A 104 -20.35 -11.02 -8.51
CA VAL A 104 -21.52 -11.50 -9.28
C VAL A 104 -21.89 -12.92 -8.86
N SER A 105 -20.89 -13.79 -8.66
CA SER A 105 -21.09 -15.16 -8.16
C SER A 105 -21.89 -15.20 -6.86
N LEU A 106 -21.61 -14.28 -5.93
CA LEU A 106 -22.30 -14.21 -4.64
C LEU A 106 -23.74 -13.69 -4.78
N VAL A 107 -23.96 -12.73 -5.68
CA VAL A 107 -25.32 -12.21 -5.99
C VAL A 107 -26.16 -13.28 -6.68
N LEU A 108 -25.58 -14.02 -7.62
CA LEU A 108 -26.27 -15.10 -8.34
C LEU A 108 -26.63 -16.27 -7.41
N ALA A 109 -25.80 -16.55 -6.40
CA ALA A 109 -26.05 -17.61 -5.43
C ALA A 109 -27.06 -17.22 -4.33
N ALA A 110 -26.98 -15.99 -3.82
CA ALA A 110 -27.75 -15.55 -2.64
C ALA A 110 -28.82 -14.49 -2.92
N GLY A 111 -29.04 -14.12 -4.19
CA GLY A 111 -30.04 -13.14 -4.61
C GLY A 111 -29.86 -11.78 -3.92
N GLY A 112 -30.97 -11.22 -3.41
CA GLY A 112 -30.96 -9.92 -2.72
C GLY A 112 -30.07 -9.86 -1.48
N VAL A 113 -29.88 -10.99 -0.77
CA VAL A 113 -28.95 -11.06 0.37
C VAL A 113 -27.51 -10.94 -0.11
N GLY A 114 -27.17 -11.62 -1.21
CA GLY A 114 -25.86 -11.50 -1.84
C GLY A 114 -25.58 -10.07 -2.29
N LEU A 115 -26.57 -9.42 -2.90
CA LEU A 115 -26.49 -8.00 -3.29
C LEU A 115 -26.22 -7.09 -2.08
N ALA A 116 -26.98 -7.26 -0.99
CA ALA A 116 -26.79 -6.47 0.22
C ALA A 116 -25.39 -6.65 0.83
N ILE A 117 -24.89 -7.89 0.87
CA ILE A 117 -23.54 -8.19 1.38
C ILE A 117 -22.47 -7.50 0.53
N ILE A 118 -22.58 -7.56 -0.80
CA ILE A 118 -21.63 -6.88 -1.70
C ILE A 118 -21.69 -5.38 -1.51
N CYS A 119 -22.88 -4.76 -1.47
CA CYS A 119 -23.01 -3.32 -1.24
C CYS A 119 -22.37 -2.90 0.09
N LEU A 120 -22.67 -3.61 1.19
CA LEU A 120 -22.08 -3.34 2.51
C LEU A 120 -20.56 -3.52 2.52
N SER A 121 -20.07 -4.56 1.85
CA SER A 121 -18.64 -4.83 1.71
C SER A 121 -17.93 -3.71 0.94
N GLN A 122 -18.49 -3.29 -0.20
CA GLN A 122 -17.92 -2.24 -1.04
C GLN A 122 -17.93 -0.88 -0.34
N MET A 123 -19.00 -0.53 0.40
CA MET A 123 -19.03 0.71 1.18
C MET A 123 -17.88 0.78 2.21
N LYS A 124 -17.58 -0.35 2.86
CA LYS A 124 -16.46 -0.42 3.82
C LYS A 124 -15.10 -0.31 3.12
N VAL A 125 -14.91 -1.02 2.01
CA VAL A 125 -13.66 -0.98 1.22
C VAL A 125 -13.41 0.44 0.71
N GLU A 126 -14.43 1.08 0.14
CA GLU A 126 -14.30 2.44 -0.41
C GLU A 126 -13.99 3.47 0.68
N THR A 127 -14.62 3.35 1.85
CA THR A 127 -14.30 4.22 2.99
C THR A 127 -12.82 4.10 3.38
N SER A 128 -12.28 2.89 3.41
CA SER A 128 -10.86 2.66 3.72
C SER A 128 -9.95 3.26 2.65
N ASN A 129 -10.26 3.02 1.37
CA ASN A 129 -9.49 3.55 0.25
C ASN A 129 -9.52 5.08 0.20
N SER A 130 -10.66 5.69 0.49
CA SER A 130 -10.81 7.14 0.56
C SER A 130 -10.04 7.74 1.73
N ILE A 131 -9.99 7.08 2.91
CA ILE A 131 -9.18 7.55 4.04
C ILE A 131 -7.69 7.47 3.71
N GLY A 132 -7.23 6.33 3.18
CA GLY A 132 -5.82 6.15 2.79
C GLY A 132 -5.41 7.11 1.68
N GLY A 133 -6.23 7.24 0.64
CA GLY A 133 -6.01 8.17 -0.47
C GLY A 133 -5.99 9.63 -0.03
N ALA A 134 -6.91 10.05 0.85
CA ALA A 134 -6.92 11.41 1.38
C ALA A 134 -5.66 11.72 2.22
N ASN A 135 -5.21 10.77 3.06
CA ASN A 135 -3.96 10.94 3.80
C ASN A 135 -2.76 11.05 2.85
N ALA A 136 -2.70 10.22 1.81
CA ALA A 136 -1.63 10.27 0.81
C ALA A 136 -1.60 11.62 0.06
N VAL A 137 -2.76 12.12 -0.38
CA VAL A 137 -2.88 13.43 -1.04
C VAL A 137 -2.49 14.56 -0.09
N SER A 138 -2.98 14.54 1.15
CA SER A 138 -2.63 15.56 2.15
C SER A 138 -1.13 15.59 2.43
N ASN A 139 -0.50 14.43 2.62
CA ASN A 139 0.93 14.32 2.86
C ASN A 139 1.74 14.76 1.64
N LEU A 140 1.30 14.44 0.43
CA LEU A 140 1.95 14.88 -0.81
C LEU A 140 1.92 16.41 -0.95
N PHE A 141 0.77 17.04 -0.70
CA PHE A 141 0.63 18.50 -0.75
C PHE A 141 1.48 19.20 0.31
N ASP A 142 1.52 18.67 1.53
CA ASP A 142 2.34 19.21 2.61
C ASP A 142 3.84 19.07 2.29
N SER A 143 4.27 17.90 1.80
CA SER A 143 5.66 17.66 1.41
C SER A 143 6.14 18.50 0.21
N LEU A 144 5.28 18.78 -0.77
CA LEU A 144 5.65 19.52 -1.99
C LEU A 144 5.54 21.04 -1.84
N PHE A 145 4.46 21.51 -1.20
CA PHE A 145 4.12 22.93 -1.16
C PHE A 145 4.19 23.53 0.26
N GLY A 146 4.37 22.71 1.30
CA GLY A 146 4.30 23.15 2.69
C GLY A 146 2.89 23.58 3.12
N VAL A 147 1.86 23.16 2.36
CA VAL A 147 0.47 23.54 2.60
C VAL A 147 -0.31 22.32 3.06
N LYS A 148 -0.86 22.39 4.27
CA LYS A 148 -1.77 21.36 4.80
C LYS A 148 -3.14 21.49 4.15
N LEU A 149 -3.47 20.52 3.30
CA LEU A 149 -4.78 20.43 2.67
C LEU A 149 -5.84 20.03 3.72
N SER A 150 -7.03 20.62 3.65
CA SER A 150 -8.13 20.21 4.54
C SER A 150 -8.58 18.78 4.20
N TRP A 151 -8.94 17.99 5.21
CA TRP A 151 -9.32 16.59 5.02
C TRP A 151 -10.47 16.40 4.01
N PRO A 152 -11.55 17.21 4.02
CA PRO A 152 -12.60 17.09 3.01
C PRO A 152 -12.09 17.35 1.58
N ALA A 153 -11.21 18.33 1.40
CA ALA A 153 -10.63 18.61 0.08
C ALA A 153 -9.72 17.47 -0.39
N ALA A 154 -8.93 16.88 0.50
CA ALA A 154 -8.10 15.72 0.20
C ALA A 154 -8.93 14.50 -0.22
N VAL A 155 -10.08 14.26 0.45
CA VAL A 155 -11.05 13.23 0.07
C VAL A 155 -11.59 13.46 -1.33
N VAL A 156 -12.04 14.68 -1.65
CA VAL A 156 -12.56 15.01 -2.99
C VAL A 156 -11.50 14.80 -4.07
N VAL A 157 -10.27 15.25 -3.84
CA VAL A 157 -9.16 15.09 -4.81
C VAL A 157 -8.82 13.60 -5.00
N ALA A 158 -8.71 12.82 -3.93
CA ALA A 158 -8.40 11.40 -4.02
C ALA A 158 -9.47 10.63 -4.83
N ASN A 159 -10.76 10.88 -4.55
CA ASN A 159 -11.86 10.27 -5.27
C ASN A 159 -11.94 10.74 -6.74
N ALA A 160 -11.64 12.01 -7.01
CA ALA A 160 -11.59 12.54 -8.37
C ALA A 160 -10.51 11.85 -9.21
N ILE A 161 -9.33 11.57 -8.63
CA ILE A 161 -8.26 10.80 -9.29
C ILE A 161 -8.75 9.38 -9.60
N GLY A 162 -9.42 8.71 -8.64
CA GLY A 162 -10.02 7.40 -8.85
C GLY A 162 -11.03 7.39 -9.99
N LEU A 163 -11.92 8.39 -10.03
CA LEU A 163 -12.91 8.54 -11.10
C LEU A 163 -12.25 8.77 -12.46
N LEU A 164 -11.20 9.57 -12.52
CA LEU A 164 -10.42 9.79 -13.76
C LEU A 164 -9.78 8.49 -14.26
N PHE A 165 -9.29 7.62 -13.38
CA PHE A 165 -8.77 6.31 -13.78
C PHE A 165 -9.87 5.40 -14.31
N ILE A 166 -11.06 5.39 -13.69
CA ILE A 166 -12.22 4.64 -14.19
C ILE A 166 -12.62 5.15 -15.57
N LEU A 167 -12.76 6.47 -15.75
CA LEU A 167 -13.08 7.10 -17.03
C LEU A 167 -11.97 6.87 -18.08
N GLY A 168 -10.72 6.71 -17.65
CA GLY A 168 -9.57 6.37 -18.48
C GLY A 168 -9.48 4.90 -18.89
N GLY A 169 -10.47 4.06 -18.56
CA GLY A 169 -10.50 2.66 -18.98
C GLY A 169 -9.57 1.74 -18.18
N ILE A 170 -9.26 2.08 -16.92
CA ILE A 170 -8.41 1.24 -16.07
C ILE A 170 -8.93 -0.19 -15.91
N LEU A 171 -10.24 -0.39 -16.05
CA LEU A 171 -10.89 -1.71 -15.96
C LEU A 171 -10.44 -2.66 -17.08
N ASP A 172 -10.16 -2.13 -18.28
CA ASP A 172 -9.62 -2.92 -19.39
C ASP A 172 -8.12 -3.23 -19.21
N GLN A 173 -7.47 -2.49 -18.31
CA GLN A 173 -6.03 -2.54 -18.05
C GLN A 173 -5.69 -3.04 -16.65
N VAL A 174 -6.61 -3.78 -16.00
CA VAL A 174 -6.41 -4.27 -14.62
C VAL A 174 -5.11 -5.04 -14.49
N ASN A 175 -4.80 -5.93 -15.42
CA ASN A 175 -3.56 -6.71 -15.36
C ASN A 175 -2.30 -5.82 -15.40
N ALA A 176 -2.27 -4.85 -16.32
CA ALA A 176 -1.17 -3.90 -16.40
C ALA A 176 -1.08 -3.06 -15.12
N PHE A 177 -2.20 -2.53 -14.64
CA PHE A 177 -2.27 -1.75 -13.41
C PHE A 177 -1.75 -2.53 -12.20
N MET A 178 -2.15 -3.80 -12.06
CA MET A 178 -1.71 -4.68 -10.97
C MET A 178 -0.21 -4.95 -11.04
N SER A 179 0.34 -5.19 -12.23
CA SER A 179 1.77 -5.41 -12.43
C SER A 179 2.59 -4.15 -12.14
N PHE A 180 2.20 -2.98 -12.64
CA PHE A 180 2.87 -1.72 -12.29
C PHE A 180 2.72 -1.37 -10.80
N GLY A 181 1.55 -1.62 -10.22
CA GLY A 181 1.30 -1.49 -8.79
C GLY A 181 2.25 -2.37 -7.98
N SER A 182 2.50 -3.60 -8.40
CA SER A 182 3.43 -4.52 -7.74
C SER A 182 4.86 -3.99 -7.72
N ILE A 183 5.33 -3.35 -8.80
CA ILE A 183 6.66 -2.72 -8.90
C ILE A 183 6.77 -1.58 -7.88
N LEU A 184 5.78 -0.70 -7.85
CA LEU A 184 5.79 0.46 -6.96
C LEU A 184 5.75 0.05 -5.49
N THR A 185 4.83 -0.83 -5.12
CA THR A 185 4.64 -1.22 -3.72
C THR A 185 5.82 -2.02 -3.19
N ILE A 186 6.41 -2.93 -3.99
CA ILE A 186 7.60 -3.66 -3.54
C ILE A 186 8.82 -2.75 -3.48
N SER A 187 9.01 -1.84 -4.44
CA SER A 187 10.12 -0.89 -4.39
C SER A 187 10.03 -0.05 -3.12
N TRP A 188 8.83 0.41 -2.75
CA TRP A 188 8.62 1.11 -1.48
C TRP A 188 8.96 0.25 -0.26
N CYS A 189 8.43 -0.98 -0.16
CA CYS A 189 8.71 -1.89 0.96
C CYS A 189 10.21 -2.17 1.12
N VAL A 190 10.89 -2.52 0.02
CA VAL A 190 12.32 -2.84 0.02
C VAL A 190 13.15 -1.62 0.39
N LEU A 191 12.77 -0.44 -0.09
CA LEU A 191 13.44 0.81 0.27
C LEU A 191 13.34 1.08 1.77
N LEU A 192 12.16 0.93 2.38
CA LEU A 192 12.01 1.15 3.82
C LEU A 192 12.86 0.17 4.65
N VAL A 193 12.83 -1.11 4.30
CA VAL A 193 13.64 -2.14 4.97
C VAL A 193 15.13 -1.84 4.79
N THR A 194 15.55 -1.47 3.58
CA THR A 194 16.94 -1.14 3.27
C THR A 194 17.40 0.13 4.00
N ASP A 195 16.57 1.17 4.04
CA ASP A 195 16.88 2.42 4.74
C ASP A 195 17.07 2.18 6.23
N TYR A 196 16.10 1.50 6.85
CA TYR A 196 16.09 1.31 8.28
C TYR A 196 17.19 0.33 8.73
N TYR A 197 17.26 -0.87 8.13
CA TYR A 197 18.13 -1.94 8.59
C TYR A 197 19.55 -1.85 8.06
N LEU A 198 19.78 -1.34 6.85
CA LEU A 198 21.10 -1.32 6.21
C LEU A 198 21.75 0.08 6.20
N VAL A 199 21.04 1.09 5.68
CA VAL A 199 21.60 2.45 5.51
C VAL A 199 21.77 3.17 6.85
N ARG A 200 20.72 3.22 7.68
CA ARG A 200 20.78 3.81 9.03
C ARG A 200 21.38 2.88 10.08
N GLY A 201 21.49 1.59 9.76
CA GLY A 201 22.08 0.58 10.64
C GLY A 201 23.60 0.49 10.52
N PRO A 202 24.13 -0.57 9.89
CA PRO A 202 25.56 -0.81 9.79
C PRO A 202 26.28 0.33 9.04
N LEU A 203 25.67 0.95 8.03
CA LEU A 203 26.31 2.03 7.27
C LEU A 203 26.36 3.37 8.03
N ARG A 204 25.52 3.54 9.06
CA ARG A 204 25.42 4.77 9.88
C ARG A 204 25.29 6.03 9.00
N ILE A 205 24.46 5.96 7.98
CA ILE A 205 24.13 7.07 7.08
C ILE A 205 22.71 7.50 7.44
N GLY A 206 22.59 8.46 8.36
CA GLY A 206 21.32 8.83 8.95
C GLY A 206 21.14 8.27 10.36
N SER A 207 20.15 8.80 11.07
CA SER A 207 19.82 8.44 12.45
C SER A 207 18.51 7.65 12.56
N ARG A 208 18.43 6.73 13.52
CA ARG A 208 17.23 5.93 13.81
C ARG A 208 16.44 6.58 14.95
N GLY A 209 15.12 6.38 14.97
CA GLY A 209 14.27 6.84 16.05
C GLY A 209 14.13 8.37 16.14
N LEU A 210 14.22 9.06 15.01
CA LEU A 210 13.95 10.50 14.95
C LEU A 210 12.48 10.77 15.28
N LEU A 211 12.22 11.87 15.99
CA LEU A 211 10.87 12.41 16.11
C LEU A 211 10.38 12.84 14.72
N LEU A 212 9.07 12.75 14.48
CA LEU A 212 8.47 13.09 13.19
C LEU A 212 8.80 14.53 12.75
N ASP A 213 8.87 15.46 13.70
CA ASP A 213 9.19 16.88 13.45
C ASP A 213 10.67 17.12 13.07
N GLU A 214 11.55 16.15 13.35
CA GLU A 214 12.97 16.20 13.02
C GLU A 214 13.30 15.49 11.70
N ALA A 215 12.33 14.72 11.18
CA ALA A 215 12.47 13.99 9.94
C ALA A 215 12.59 14.93 8.74
N GLU A 216 13.32 14.50 7.71
CA GLU A 216 13.34 15.21 6.43
C GLU A 216 11.95 15.14 5.78
N SER A 217 11.43 16.29 5.32
CA SER A 217 10.11 16.37 4.68
C SER A 217 10.01 15.54 3.40
N VAL A 218 11.13 15.41 2.66
CA VAL A 218 11.23 14.58 1.45
C VAL A 218 12.59 13.89 1.39
N ASN A 219 12.59 12.56 1.42
CA ASN A 219 13.78 11.77 1.12
C ASN A 219 13.99 11.65 -0.39
N TRP A 220 14.67 12.65 -0.98
CA TRP A 220 14.93 12.68 -2.43
C TRP A 220 15.71 11.47 -2.96
N ARG A 221 16.56 10.84 -2.13
CA ARG A 221 17.27 9.60 -2.52
C ARG A 221 16.28 8.46 -2.70
N GLY A 222 15.31 8.38 -1.79
CA GLY A 222 14.27 7.38 -1.84
C GLY A 222 13.34 7.60 -3.03
N VAL A 223 12.89 8.84 -3.23
CA VAL A 223 12.06 9.24 -4.39
C VAL A 223 12.76 8.92 -5.71
N ALA A 224 14.04 9.31 -5.86
CA ALA A 224 14.82 9.02 -7.05
C ALA A 224 14.99 7.51 -7.29
N THR A 225 15.16 6.73 -6.22
CA THR A 225 15.25 5.26 -6.32
C THR A 225 13.94 4.68 -6.84
N ILE A 226 12.81 5.00 -6.21
CA ILE A 226 11.50 4.48 -6.63
C ILE A 226 11.22 4.88 -8.07
N ALA A 227 11.44 6.15 -8.44
CA ALA A 227 11.19 6.63 -9.79
C ALA A 227 12.05 5.90 -10.84
N ALA A 228 13.37 5.79 -10.60
CA ALA A 228 14.28 5.13 -11.53
C ALA A 228 13.99 3.63 -11.66
N VAL A 229 13.81 2.93 -10.53
CA VAL A 229 13.53 1.48 -10.54
C VAL A 229 12.17 1.20 -11.18
N SER A 230 11.17 2.02 -10.93
CA SER A 230 9.84 1.86 -11.52
C SER A 230 9.85 2.12 -13.02
N ALA A 231 10.59 3.13 -13.50
CA ALA A 231 10.75 3.38 -14.92
C ALA A 231 11.46 2.21 -15.62
N VAL A 232 12.58 1.75 -15.08
CA VAL A 232 13.36 0.65 -15.67
C VAL A 232 12.56 -0.65 -15.66
N ASN A 233 11.98 -1.04 -14.53
CA ASN A 233 11.18 -2.28 -14.45
C ASN A 233 9.87 -2.17 -15.21
N GLY A 234 9.30 -0.98 -15.31
CA GLY A 234 8.14 -0.72 -16.15
C GLY A 234 8.44 -1.00 -17.63
N VAL A 235 9.60 -0.57 -18.14
CA VAL A 235 10.04 -0.88 -19.51
C VAL A 235 10.36 -2.36 -19.66
N LEU A 236 11.05 -2.99 -18.70
CA LEU A 236 11.34 -4.43 -18.75
C LEU A 236 10.07 -5.29 -18.77
N TYR A 237 9.06 -4.89 -18.00
CA TYR A 237 7.75 -5.54 -18.02
C TYR A 237 7.02 -5.29 -19.34
N ALA A 238 6.94 -4.04 -19.81
CA ALA A 238 6.25 -3.69 -21.05
C ALA A 238 6.87 -4.32 -22.30
N THR A 239 8.17 -4.63 -22.27
CA THR A 239 8.89 -5.31 -23.36
C THR A 239 8.83 -6.83 -23.26
N GLY A 240 8.19 -7.39 -22.22
CA GLY A 240 8.12 -8.84 -21.98
C GLY A 240 9.45 -9.46 -21.53
N ALA A 241 10.46 -8.65 -21.21
CA ALA A 241 11.76 -9.15 -20.75
C ALA A 241 11.68 -9.80 -19.36
N VAL A 242 10.72 -9.36 -18.53
CA VAL A 242 10.50 -9.89 -17.18
C VAL A 242 8.99 -10.06 -16.93
N ALA A 243 8.55 -11.31 -16.80
CA ALA A 243 7.15 -11.64 -16.49
C ALA A 243 6.78 -11.37 -15.02
N VAL A 244 7.77 -11.48 -14.11
CA VAL A 244 7.60 -11.26 -12.65
C VAL A 244 8.50 -10.09 -12.21
N PRO A 245 8.01 -8.84 -12.25
CA PRO A 245 8.82 -7.65 -12.02
C PRO A 245 9.47 -7.58 -10.63
N PHE A 246 8.95 -8.32 -9.67
CA PHE A 246 9.50 -8.41 -8.32
C PHE A 246 10.98 -8.82 -8.29
N VAL A 247 11.35 -9.81 -9.12
CA VAL A 247 12.68 -10.43 -9.11
C VAL A 247 13.77 -9.40 -9.43
N THR A 248 13.45 -8.41 -10.24
CA THR A 248 14.35 -7.32 -10.62
C THR A 248 14.15 -6.08 -9.75
N THR A 249 12.91 -5.76 -9.39
CA THR A 249 12.58 -4.54 -8.63
C THR A 249 13.21 -4.54 -7.23
N ALA A 250 13.15 -5.65 -6.50
CA ALA A 250 13.70 -5.74 -5.15
C ALA A 250 15.23 -5.52 -5.11
N PRO A 251 16.06 -6.29 -5.84
CA PRO A 251 17.51 -6.08 -5.81
C PRO A 251 17.92 -4.73 -6.39
N MET A 252 17.26 -4.24 -7.45
CA MET A 252 17.56 -2.91 -8.01
C MET A 252 17.28 -1.80 -7.00
N THR A 253 16.16 -1.87 -6.28
CA THR A 253 15.82 -0.90 -5.23
C THR A 253 16.88 -0.88 -4.14
N ALA A 254 17.24 -2.06 -3.61
CA ALA A 254 18.24 -2.15 -2.56
C ALA A 254 19.60 -1.61 -3.02
N ALA A 255 20.07 -2.06 -4.20
CA ALA A 255 21.37 -1.66 -4.74
C ALA A 255 21.44 -0.14 -5.04
N LEU A 256 20.43 0.40 -5.73
CA LEU A 256 20.40 1.80 -6.10
C LEU A 256 20.27 2.70 -4.87
N TYR A 257 19.40 2.34 -3.92
CA TYR A 257 19.23 3.14 -2.71
C TYR A 257 20.50 3.16 -1.85
N VAL A 258 21.17 2.02 -1.71
CA VAL A 258 22.47 1.94 -1.01
C VAL A 258 23.51 2.76 -1.74
N GLY A 259 23.61 2.65 -3.07
CA GLY A 259 24.56 3.42 -3.88
C GLY A 259 24.36 4.93 -3.73
N LEU A 260 23.12 5.41 -3.91
CA LEU A 260 22.78 6.84 -3.74
C LEU A 260 23.03 7.32 -2.31
N SER A 261 22.71 6.49 -1.31
CA SER A 261 22.94 6.82 0.09
C SER A 261 24.43 6.89 0.45
N TRP A 262 25.22 5.98 -0.11
CA TRP A 262 26.67 5.97 0.09
C TRP A 262 27.33 7.19 -0.57
N LEU A 263 26.92 7.55 -1.80
CA LEU A 263 27.41 8.75 -2.48
C LEU A 263 27.03 10.04 -1.74
N ALA A 264 25.85 10.07 -1.12
CA ALA A 264 25.36 11.23 -0.37
C ALA A 264 25.80 11.24 1.11
N ARG A 265 26.60 10.27 1.57
CA ARG A 265 26.86 10.02 3.00
C ARG A 265 27.34 11.27 3.76
N ASP A 266 28.27 12.02 3.16
CA ASP A 266 28.90 13.15 3.82
C ASP A 266 27.94 14.33 3.91
N ARG A 267 27.11 14.54 2.87
CA ARG A 267 26.03 15.53 2.87
C ARG A 267 24.95 15.19 3.89
N VAL A 268 24.57 13.92 4.01
CA VAL A 268 23.56 13.46 4.96
C VAL A 268 24.05 13.69 6.39
N ARG A 269 25.27 13.26 6.71
CA ARG A 269 25.88 13.44 8.04
C ARG A 269 26.05 14.91 8.39
N ALA A 270 26.49 15.75 7.44
CA ALA A 270 26.62 17.19 7.65
C ALA A 270 25.26 17.86 7.90
N ARG A 271 24.22 17.49 7.16
CA ARG A 271 22.84 18.00 7.38
C ARG A 271 22.30 17.58 8.74
N GLU A 272 22.50 16.34 9.15
CA GLU A 272 22.08 15.89 10.49
C GLU A 272 22.82 16.61 11.61
N ALA A 273 24.14 16.81 11.48
CA ALA A 273 24.92 17.57 12.44
C ALA A 273 24.42 19.02 12.56
N ALA A 274 24.17 19.68 11.42
CA ALA A 274 23.61 21.03 11.40
C ALA A 274 22.21 21.10 12.02
N ARG A 275 21.35 20.10 11.77
CA ARG A 275 20.01 20.02 12.38
C ARG A 275 20.08 19.85 13.90
N ARG A 276 20.95 18.95 14.39
CA ARG A 276 21.14 18.76 15.85
C ARG A 276 21.68 20.00 16.53
N ALA A 277 22.61 20.72 15.88
CA ALA A 277 23.11 21.99 16.39
C ALA A 277 22.00 23.04 16.48
N ALA A 278 21.13 23.13 15.46
CA ALA A 278 20.00 24.06 15.43
C ALA A 278 18.86 23.67 16.40
N ALA A 279 18.71 22.39 16.74
CA ALA A 279 17.78 21.93 17.77
C ALA A 279 18.31 22.27 19.18
N GLY A 280 19.57 21.92 19.46
CA GLY A 280 20.20 22.24 20.76
C GLY A 280 20.31 23.75 21.04
N ALA A 281 20.45 24.58 20.00
CA ALA A 281 20.40 26.04 20.14
C ALA A 281 18.99 26.54 20.54
N ARG A 282 17.93 25.94 20.00
CA ARG A 282 16.54 26.28 20.34
C ARG A 282 16.18 25.86 21.77
N ASP A 283 16.70 24.73 22.24
CA ASP A 283 16.51 24.28 23.62
C ASP A 283 17.29 25.15 24.62
N ALA A 284 18.43 25.73 24.21
CA ALA A 284 19.22 26.64 25.03
C ALA A 284 18.65 28.07 25.09
N GLU A 285 17.92 28.52 24.06
CA GLU A 285 17.21 29.81 24.03
C GLU A 285 15.78 29.74 24.58
N ALA A 286 15.26 28.54 24.89
CA ALA A 286 14.00 28.39 25.58
C ALA A 286 14.13 29.01 27.00
N PRO A 287 13.36 30.07 27.33
CA PRO A 287 13.46 30.67 28.66
C PRO A 287 13.10 29.61 29.70
N ALA A 288 13.95 29.48 30.72
CA ALA A 288 13.68 28.65 31.88
C ALA A 288 12.25 28.96 32.36
N ALA A 289 11.34 28.02 32.15
CA ALA A 289 9.97 28.16 32.59
C ALA A 289 10.00 28.41 34.10
N VAL A 290 9.59 29.62 34.45
CA VAL A 290 9.44 30.11 35.82
C VAL A 290 8.55 29.13 36.56
N ASP A 291 9.02 28.68 37.73
CA ASP A 291 8.23 28.05 38.79
C ASP A 291 6.84 28.71 38.87
N ALA A 292 5.81 28.02 38.42
CA ALA A 292 4.43 28.31 38.76
C ALA A 292 3.93 27.18 39.66
N ALA A 293 3.64 27.58 40.89
CA ALA A 293 3.23 26.80 42.06
C ALA A 293 2.14 25.73 41.80
N PRO A 294 2.02 24.71 42.67
CA PRO A 294 0.96 23.72 42.59
C PRO A 294 -0.40 24.41 42.80
N CYS A 295 -1.29 24.30 41.82
CA CYS A 295 -2.71 24.57 42.07
C CYS A 295 -3.29 23.36 42.82
N ASP A 296 -3.51 23.55 44.10
CA ASP A 296 -4.49 22.81 44.88
C ASP A 296 -5.85 22.88 44.16
N GLU A 297 -6.41 21.73 43.79
CA GLU A 297 -7.85 21.54 43.65
C GLU A 297 -8.19 20.08 43.95
N ASP A 298 -8.10 19.76 45.25
CA ASP A 298 -8.85 18.69 45.88
C ASP A 298 -10.26 19.24 46.18
N ALA A 299 -11.27 18.93 45.35
CA ALA A 299 -12.69 18.86 45.74
C ALA A 299 -13.62 18.61 44.54
N ALA A 300 -13.93 17.36 44.25
CA ALA A 300 -15.31 16.89 44.12
C ALA A 300 -15.34 15.37 43.87
N ALA A 301 -15.78 14.67 44.91
CA ALA A 301 -16.02 13.24 44.91
C ALA A 301 -17.33 12.88 44.19
N ALA A 302 -17.22 11.85 43.32
CA ALA A 302 -18.13 10.71 43.18
C ALA A 302 -19.58 10.95 42.63
N PRO A 303 -20.41 9.91 42.46
CA PRO A 303 -20.56 9.15 41.21
C PRO A 303 -22.01 9.09 40.71
N GLU A 304 -22.22 8.66 39.45
CA GLU A 304 -23.34 7.81 39.00
C GLU A 304 -23.04 7.24 37.59
#